data_AF-A0A378QJ63-F1
#
_entry.id   AF-A0A378QJ63-F1
#
_cell.length_a   1.000
_cell.length_b   1.000
_cell.length_c   1.000
_cell.angle_alpha   90.00
_cell.angle_beta   90.00
_cell.angle_gamma   90.00
#
_symmetry.space_group_name_H-M   'P 1'
#
loop_
_entity.id
_entity.type
_entity.pdbx_description
1 polymer ?
#
loop_
_entity_poly.entity_id
_entity_poly.type
_entity_poly.pdbx_seq_one_letter_code
_entity_poly.pdbx_strand_id
1 'polypeptide(L)'
;MPHHTDTIADWLVSNRLYEDNLFYYALIICFWFFIGFAFLGFELEGFSLQQNLFFNFVFYLFICTMMALCPVWFRLFFGKTHTAKREQELQQALDELDEYDRAEVEAELAHTGGLAMRPVQKWALIFLGSYFLFEVFFISAWVKDMALVWEPRWASVLIEWVRENTDFLSDKERIDRKLFSVYIKPSDTELYQLYTSEREFLASSFGGATALFQVFRSFCFPLILFAFATIIWRPLDWLGGLSIDPRNIHSVGSFIFSSVATLVMTFFLLFSLYYFALQESAIMLLGIEFWKDKFSLNFVFVFMILAIKFICGWFLFWRNILFYR
;
A
#
# COMPACT_ATOMS: atom_id res chain seq x y z
N MET A 1 11.66 2.43 -38.65
CA MET A 1 12.24 1.72 -37.50
C MET A 1 11.44 2.15 -36.28
N PRO A 2 10.71 1.25 -35.59
CA PRO A 2 9.92 1.63 -34.44
C PRO A 2 10.86 1.87 -33.25
N HIS A 3 10.65 2.98 -32.54
CA HIS A 3 11.43 3.34 -31.36
C HIS A 3 11.25 2.31 -30.24
N HIS A 4 12.38 1.85 -29.72
CA HIS A 4 12.58 0.76 -28.77
C HIS A 4 12.38 1.16 -27.29
N THR A 5 11.43 2.04 -26.95
CA THR A 5 11.24 2.47 -25.55
C THR A 5 10.83 1.36 -24.58
N ASP A 6 10.32 0.22 -25.08
CA ASP A 6 9.99 -0.96 -24.27
C ASP A 6 11.20 -1.88 -24.01
N THR A 7 12.29 -1.78 -24.77
CA THR A 7 13.42 -2.73 -24.68
C THR A 7 14.27 -2.59 -23.44
N ILE A 8 14.61 -1.37 -23.03
CA ILE A 8 15.45 -1.09 -21.86
C ILE A 8 14.75 -1.52 -20.58
N ALA A 9 13.44 -1.26 -20.52
CA ALA A 9 12.60 -1.61 -19.40
C ALA A 9 12.45 -3.12 -19.22
N ASP A 10 12.39 -3.85 -20.34
CA ASP A 10 12.30 -5.30 -20.39
C ASP A 10 13.67 -5.95 -20.14
N TRP A 11 14.75 -5.32 -20.60
CA TRP A 11 16.13 -5.75 -20.36
C TRP A 11 16.55 -5.62 -18.88
N LEU A 12 16.17 -4.52 -18.22
CA LEU A 12 16.42 -4.34 -16.78
C LEU A 12 15.67 -5.37 -15.92
N VAL A 13 14.52 -5.86 -16.42
CA VAL A 13 13.71 -6.89 -15.77
C VAL A 13 14.22 -8.29 -16.09
N SER A 14 14.63 -8.58 -17.33
CA SER A 14 15.15 -9.89 -17.74
C SER A 14 16.44 -10.25 -16.98
N ASN A 15 17.28 -9.26 -16.68
CA ASN A 15 18.51 -9.42 -15.91
C ASN A 15 18.31 -9.44 -14.38
N ARG A 16 17.06 -9.49 -13.89
CA ARG A 16 16.70 -9.53 -12.46
C ARG A 16 17.22 -8.37 -11.63
N LEU A 17 17.68 -7.29 -12.29
CA LEU A 17 18.26 -6.14 -11.64
C LEU A 17 17.21 -5.40 -10.82
N TYR A 18 15.97 -5.36 -11.32
CA TYR A 18 14.83 -4.74 -10.67
C TYR A 18 14.45 -5.43 -9.35
N GLU A 19 14.30 -6.76 -9.32
CA GLU A 19 13.80 -7.53 -8.18
C GLU A 19 14.75 -7.50 -6.99
N ASP A 20 16.04 -7.66 -7.24
CA ASP A 20 17.06 -7.56 -6.21
C ASP A 20 17.09 -6.14 -5.62
N ASN A 21 17.00 -5.11 -6.46
CA ASN A 21 16.97 -3.72 -5.99
C ASN A 21 15.69 -3.41 -5.20
N LEU A 22 14.56 -3.98 -5.64
CA LEU A 22 13.30 -3.93 -4.92
C LEU A 22 13.43 -4.57 -3.53
N PHE A 23 14.09 -5.72 -3.43
CA PHE A 23 14.35 -6.39 -2.15
C PHE A 23 15.19 -5.54 -1.21
N TYR A 24 16.30 -4.97 -1.67
CA TYR A 24 17.15 -4.12 -0.83
C TYR A 24 16.46 -2.83 -0.39
N TYR A 25 15.68 -2.21 -1.28
CA TYR A 25 14.89 -1.02 -0.91
C TYR A 25 13.80 -1.36 0.10
N ALA A 26 13.11 -2.49 -0.08
CA ALA A 26 12.17 -3.00 0.90
C ALA A 26 12.84 -3.24 2.25
N LEU A 27 14.04 -3.83 2.30
CA LEU A 27 14.79 -4.02 3.55
C LEU A 27 15.13 -2.70 4.25
N ILE A 28 15.62 -1.70 3.51
CA ILE A 28 15.93 -0.38 4.07
C ILE A 28 14.67 0.28 4.62
N ILE A 29 13.57 0.22 3.89
CA ILE A 29 12.28 0.76 4.33
C ILE A 29 11.78 0.00 5.57
N CYS A 30 11.84 -1.34 5.58
CA CYS A 30 11.46 -2.15 6.74
C CYS A 30 12.31 -1.82 7.98
N PHE A 31 13.61 -1.56 7.82
CA PHE A 31 14.48 -1.15 8.92
C PHE A 31 14.05 0.19 9.51
N TRP A 32 13.85 1.22 8.69
CA TRP A 32 13.38 2.52 9.16
C TRP A 32 11.96 2.48 9.71
N PHE A 33 11.10 1.66 9.09
CA PHE A 33 9.75 1.40 9.58
C PHE A 33 9.81 0.78 10.98
N PHE A 34 10.68 -0.21 11.21
CA PHE A 34 10.84 -0.84 12.52
C PHE A 34 11.31 0.14 13.59
N ILE A 35 12.25 1.04 13.26
CA ILE A 35 12.66 2.13 14.16
C ILE A 35 11.44 3.00 14.50
N GLY A 36 10.71 3.45 13.49
CA GLY A 36 9.51 4.26 13.72
C GLY A 36 8.47 3.53 14.56
N PHE A 37 8.21 2.26 14.27
CA PHE A 37 7.28 1.39 15.00
C PHE A 37 7.66 1.25 16.48
N ALA A 38 8.94 1.10 16.79
CA ALA A 38 9.42 0.92 18.15
C ALA A 38 9.41 2.20 18.99
N PHE A 39 9.64 3.36 18.36
CA PHE A 39 9.87 4.62 19.08
C PHE A 39 8.72 5.63 18.97
N LEU A 40 7.79 5.49 18.03
CA LEU A 40 6.61 6.37 17.94
C LEU A 40 5.69 6.20 19.16
N GLY A 41 5.06 7.31 19.56
CA GLY A 41 4.20 7.38 20.75
C GLY A 41 4.94 7.73 22.04
N PHE A 42 6.21 8.14 21.95
CA PHE A 42 7.00 8.57 23.10
C PHE A 42 6.40 9.82 23.75
N GLU A 43 6.57 9.93 25.06
CA GLU A 43 6.16 11.09 25.86
C GLU A 43 7.35 11.64 26.62
N LEU A 44 7.61 12.93 26.45
CA LEU A 44 8.64 13.65 27.18
C LEU A 44 8.00 14.27 28.43
N GLU A 45 8.56 13.95 29.60
CA GLU A 45 8.13 14.52 30.86
C GLU A 45 8.26 16.05 30.85
N GLY A 46 7.23 16.74 31.35
CA GLY A 46 7.18 18.20 31.39
C GLY A 46 6.56 18.88 30.16
N PHE A 47 6.19 18.12 29.12
CA PHE A 47 5.50 18.63 27.94
C PHE A 47 4.02 18.24 27.91
N SER A 48 3.17 19.08 27.31
CA SER A 48 1.75 18.75 27.11
C SER A 48 1.57 17.66 26.05
N LEU A 49 0.40 16.99 26.04
CA LEU A 49 0.08 15.98 25.01
C LEU A 49 0.20 16.54 23.59
N GLN A 50 -0.20 17.80 23.37
CA GLN A 50 -0.10 18.47 22.07
C GLN A 50 1.35 18.72 21.64
N GLN A 51 2.24 19.06 22.59
CA GLN A 51 3.67 19.21 22.33
C GLN A 51 4.32 17.85 22.02
N ASN A 52 3.96 16.81 22.79
CA ASN A 52 4.40 15.45 22.52
C ASN A 52 3.92 14.95 21.15
N LEU A 53 2.67 15.25 20.76
CA LEU A 53 2.17 14.98 19.41
C LEU A 53 3.02 15.67 18.34
N PHE A 54 3.38 16.94 18.54
CA PHE A 54 4.26 17.66 17.62
C PHE A 54 5.64 17.02 17.50
N PHE A 55 6.27 16.63 18.62
CA PHE A 55 7.56 15.93 18.58
C PHE A 55 7.47 14.58 17.87
N ASN A 56 6.42 13.80 18.14
CA ASN A 56 6.16 12.55 17.42
C ASN A 56 5.94 12.78 15.92
N PHE A 57 5.26 13.88 15.54
CA PHE A 57 5.06 14.23 14.14
C PHE A 57 6.39 14.59 13.45
N VAL A 58 7.26 15.38 14.11
CA VAL A 58 8.61 15.68 13.60
C VAL A 58 9.43 14.40 13.47
N PHE A 59 9.36 13.50 14.46
CA PHE A 59 10.05 12.21 14.40
C PHE A 59 9.53 11.33 13.26
N TYR A 60 8.21 11.26 13.05
CA TYR A 60 7.59 10.60 11.90
C TYR A 60 8.15 11.13 10.57
N LEU A 61 8.19 12.46 10.40
CA LEU A 61 8.75 13.08 9.18
C LEU A 61 10.24 12.78 8.99
N PHE A 62 11.00 12.73 10.08
CA PHE A 62 12.40 12.34 10.05
C PHE A 62 12.55 10.91 9.52
N ILE A 63 11.77 9.94 10.03
CA ILE A 63 11.81 8.55 9.57
C ILE A 63 11.40 8.45 8.10
N CYS A 64 10.34 9.14 7.66
CA CYS A 64 9.94 9.17 6.24
C CYS A 64 11.05 9.75 5.34
N THR A 65 11.77 10.76 5.82
CA THR A 65 12.93 11.32 5.11
C THR A 65 14.05 10.28 5.01
N MET A 66 14.34 9.55 6.10
CA MET A 66 15.34 8.49 6.09
C MET A 66 14.96 7.34 5.13
N MET A 67 13.68 6.98 5.03
CA MET A 67 13.17 6.04 4.02
C MET A 67 13.39 6.58 2.60
N ALA A 68 13.15 7.88 2.35
CA ALA A 68 13.35 8.47 1.02
C ALA A 68 14.82 8.46 0.54
N LEU A 69 15.75 8.48 1.51
CA LEU A 69 17.20 8.40 1.29
C LEU A 69 17.70 6.96 1.04
N CYS A 70 16.84 6.02 0.65
CA CYS A 70 17.21 4.65 0.24
C CYS A 70 18.50 4.53 -0.60
N PRO A 71 18.74 5.35 -1.66
CA PRO A 71 19.96 5.23 -2.45
C PRO A 71 21.24 5.48 -1.64
N VAL A 72 21.18 6.40 -0.66
CA VAL A 72 22.32 6.73 0.22
C VAL A 72 22.62 5.53 1.11
N TRP A 73 21.61 4.97 1.75
CA TRP A 73 21.75 3.78 2.59
C TRP A 73 22.24 2.57 1.80
N PHE A 74 21.71 2.39 0.59
CA PHE A 74 22.13 1.30 -0.29
C PHE A 74 23.64 1.36 -0.58
N ARG A 75 24.13 2.54 -0.99
CA ARG A 75 25.56 2.76 -1.25
C ARG A 75 26.42 2.58 0.00
N LEU A 76 25.95 3.04 1.16
CA LEU A 76 26.70 2.94 2.42
C LEU A 76 26.85 1.49 2.90
N PHE A 77 25.79 0.69 2.86
CA PHE A 77 25.78 -0.65 3.46
C PHE A 77 26.07 -1.78 2.47
N PHE A 78 25.61 -1.66 1.22
CA PHE A 78 25.72 -2.73 0.21
C PHE A 78 26.72 -2.41 -0.91
N GLY A 79 27.22 -1.17 -0.97
CA GLY A 79 28.08 -0.66 -2.04
C GLY A 79 29.51 -1.21 -2.10
N LYS A 80 29.96 -2.04 -1.15
CA LYS A 80 31.33 -2.62 -1.15
C LYS A 80 31.40 -4.13 -1.40
N THR A 81 30.36 -4.88 -1.06
CA THR A 81 30.37 -6.36 -1.06
C THR A 81 29.50 -6.97 -2.15
N HIS A 82 28.39 -6.33 -2.48
CA HIS A 82 27.43 -6.83 -3.48
C HIS A 82 27.61 -6.16 -4.86
N THR A 83 28.35 -5.06 -4.90
CA THR A 83 28.69 -4.29 -6.11
C THR A 83 29.72 -4.98 -6.97
N ALA A 84 30.83 -5.51 -6.46
CA ALA A 84 31.91 -5.98 -7.34
C ALA A 84 31.52 -7.14 -8.29
N LYS A 85 30.83 -8.16 -7.77
CA LYS A 85 30.34 -9.29 -8.61
C LYS A 85 29.21 -8.86 -9.54
N ARG A 86 28.35 -7.95 -9.07
CA ARG A 86 27.16 -7.52 -9.80
C ARG A 86 27.44 -6.42 -10.81
N GLU A 87 28.43 -5.56 -10.56
CA GLU A 87 29.05 -4.66 -11.53
C GLU A 87 29.71 -5.48 -12.61
N GLN A 88 30.38 -6.59 -12.30
CA GLN A 88 30.89 -7.51 -13.33
C GLN A 88 29.77 -8.13 -14.16
N GLU A 89 28.71 -8.66 -13.54
CA GLU A 89 27.54 -9.22 -14.25
C GLU A 89 26.80 -8.15 -15.07
N LEU A 90 26.66 -6.95 -14.54
CA LEU A 90 26.05 -5.80 -15.21
C LEU A 90 26.93 -5.32 -16.38
N GLN A 91 28.25 -5.24 -16.20
CA GLN A 91 29.17 -4.85 -17.26
C GLN A 91 29.17 -5.88 -18.39
N GLN A 92 29.17 -7.17 -18.05
CA GLN A 92 29.03 -8.26 -19.02
C GLN A 92 27.72 -8.15 -19.80
N ALA A 93 26.60 -7.90 -19.12
CA ALA A 93 25.32 -7.71 -19.77
C ALA A 93 25.26 -6.44 -20.63
N LEU A 94 25.90 -5.35 -20.20
CA LEU A 94 26.03 -4.09 -20.97
C LEU A 94 26.90 -4.27 -22.22
N ASP A 95 27.91 -5.14 -22.16
CA ASP A 95 28.77 -5.46 -23.31
C ASP A 95 28.05 -6.31 -24.36
N GLU A 96 26.90 -6.93 -24.03
CA GLU A 96 26.02 -7.63 -24.97
C GLU A 96 25.05 -6.69 -25.72
N LEU A 97 24.90 -5.44 -25.27
CA LEU A 97 24.05 -4.44 -25.92
C LEU A 97 24.79 -3.71 -27.04
N ASP A 98 24.02 -3.15 -27.98
CA ASP A 98 24.60 -2.23 -28.95
C ASP A 98 25.00 -0.89 -28.29
N GLU A 99 25.84 -0.12 -28.98
CA GLU A 99 26.44 1.11 -28.41
C GLU A 99 25.38 2.18 -28.05
N TYR A 100 24.23 2.18 -28.74
CA TYR A 100 23.14 3.11 -28.50
C TYR A 100 22.34 2.73 -27.26
N ASP A 101 21.89 1.46 -27.17
CA ASP A 101 21.13 0.94 -26.04
C ASP A 101 21.97 0.93 -24.76
N ARG A 102 23.26 0.62 -24.86
CA ARG A 102 24.21 0.70 -23.75
C ARG A 102 24.27 2.10 -23.15
N ALA A 103 24.45 3.13 -23.98
CA ALA A 103 24.56 4.50 -23.52
C ALA A 103 23.26 4.98 -22.82
N GLU A 104 22.10 4.54 -23.32
CA GLU A 104 20.80 4.86 -22.73
C GLU A 104 20.60 4.15 -21.37
N VAL A 105 20.99 2.87 -21.26
CA VAL A 105 20.95 2.11 -19.99
C VAL A 105 21.92 2.71 -18.97
N GLU A 106 23.13 3.07 -19.37
CA GLU A 106 24.13 3.70 -18.50
C GLU A 106 23.65 5.08 -18.01
N ALA A 107 22.99 5.86 -18.85
CA ALA A 107 22.39 7.15 -18.46
C ALA A 107 21.25 6.97 -17.45
N GLU A 108 20.36 6.00 -17.66
CA GLU A 108 19.26 5.71 -16.73
C GLU A 108 19.80 5.22 -15.38
N LEU A 109 20.79 4.32 -15.39
CA LEU A 109 21.47 3.86 -14.17
C LEU A 109 22.19 5.00 -13.47
N ALA A 110 22.88 5.89 -14.18
CA ALA A 110 23.54 7.05 -13.58
C ALA A 110 22.52 7.98 -12.90
N HIS A 111 21.37 8.21 -13.52
CA HIS A 111 20.28 9.05 -12.99
C HIS A 111 19.62 8.44 -11.73
N THR A 112 19.46 7.12 -11.68
CA THR A 112 18.89 6.42 -10.52
C THR A 112 19.91 6.10 -9.42
N GLY A 113 21.17 6.48 -9.63
CA GLY A 113 22.25 6.28 -8.68
C GLY A 113 22.88 4.89 -8.69
N GLY A 114 22.76 4.18 -9.81
CA GLY A 114 23.33 2.85 -10.10
C GLY A 114 22.30 1.73 -10.01
N LEU A 115 20.99 2.03 -10.06
CA LEU A 115 19.93 1.09 -9.70
C LEU A 115 18.84 1.00 -10.77
N ALA A 116 18.46 -0.22 -11.15
CA ALA A 116 17.47 -0.50 -12.19
C ALA A 116 16.02 -0.07 -11.87
N MET A 117 15.76 0.42 -10.65
CA MET A 117 14.41 0.73 -10.19
C MET A 117 13.97 2.12 -10.66
N ARG A 118 12.80 2.21 -11.31
CA ARG A 118 12.28 3.48 -11.80
C ARG A 118 11.92 4.42 -10.64
N PRO A 119 12.04 5.75 -10.82
CA PRO A 119 11.66 6.73 -9.80
C PRO A 119 10.24 6.52 -9.25
N VAL A 120 9.26 6.23 -10.11
CA VAL A 120 7.86 6.00 -9.70
C VAL A 120 7.73 4.79 -8.79
N GLN A 121 8.45 3.70 -9.07
CA GLN A 121 8.41 2.49 -8.25
C GLN A 121 9.10 2.72 -6.89
N LYS A 122 10.22 3.48 -6.89
CA LYS A 122 10.89 3.91 -5.65
C LYS A 122 9.94 4.71 -4.76
N TRP A 123 9.28 5.72 -5.32
CA TRP A 123 8.35 6.56 -4.57
C TRP A 123 7.09 5.80 -4.13
N ALA A 124 6.61 4.82 -4.91
CA ALA A 124 5.54 3.92 -4.49
C ALA A 124 5.92 3.14 -3.23
N LEU A 125 7.15 2.63 -3.16
CA LEU A 125 7.67 1.90 -1.98
C LEU A 125 7.78 2.82 -0.75
N ILE A 126 8.36 4.02 -0.94
CA ILE A 126 8.47 5.03 0.12
C ILE A 126 7.09 5.43 0.62
N PHE A 127 6.13 5.63 -0.30
CA PHE A 127 4.75 5.96 0.05
C PHE A 127 4.12 4.88 0.92
N LEU A 128 4.22 3.59 0.53
CA LEU A 128 3.68 2.49 1.33
C LEU A 128 4.30 2.44 2.73
N GLY A 129 5.63 2.53 2.83
CA GLY A 129 6.32 2.56 4.12
C GLY A 129 5.90 3.75 4.99
N SER A 130 5.79 4.94 4.40
CA SER A 130 5.37 6.17 5.09
C SER A 130 3.91 6.10 5.51
N TYR A 131 3.04 5.52 4.68
CA TYR A 131 1.61 5.35 4.98
C TYR A 131 1.39 4.40 6.15
N PHE A 132 2.01 3.22 6.16
CA PHE A 132 1.90 2.31 7.29
C PHE A 132 2.49 2.92 8.55
N LEU A 133 3.58 3.69 8.42
CA LEU A 133 4.15 4.41 9.55
C LEU A 133 3.22 5.52 10.06
N PHE A 134 2.48 6.17 9.16
CA PHE A 134 1.46 7.14 9.53
C PHE A 134 0.34 6.49 10.34
N GLU A 135 -0.12 5.29 9.98
CA GLU A 135 -1.12 4.56 10.78
C GLU A 135 -0.60 4.33 12.21
N VAL A 136 0.65 3.88 12.35
CA VAL A 136 1.31 3.70 13.65
C VAL A 136 1.41 5.02 14.41
N PHE A 137 1.84 6.09 13.76
CA PHE A 137 1.89 7.44 14.36
C PHE A 137 0.50 7.88 14.85
N PHE A 138 -0.55 7.65 14.05
CA PHE A 138 -1.91 8.01 14.39
C PHE A 138 -2.37 7.27 15.65
N ILE A 139 -2.17 5.95 15.70
CA ILE A 139 -2.57 5.10 16.81
C ILE A 139 -1.76 5.41 18.08
N SER A 140 -0.44 5.55 17.96
CA SER A 140 0.46 5.62 19.12
C SER A 140 0.65 7.03 19.69
N ALA A 141 0.47 8.07 18.86
CA ALA A 141 0.75 9.46 19.26
C ALA A 141 -0.47 10.40 19.14
N TRP A 142 -1.28 10.26 18.09
CA TRP A 142 -2.42 11.17 17.87
C TRP A 142 -3.66 10.76 18.67
N VAL A 143 -3.84 9.47 18.94
CA VAL A 143 -4.90 8.96 19.81
C VAL A 143 -4.31 8.62 21.19
N LYS A 144 -4.90 9.19 22.23
CA LYS A 144 -4.58 8.88 23.64
C LYS A 144 -5.88 8.78 24.41
N ASP A 145 -5.98 7.78 25.30
CA ASP A 145 -7.17 7.51 26.10
C ASP A 145 -8.46 7.48 25.26
N MET A 146 -8.38 6.83 24.09
CA MET A 146 -9.48 6.71 23.12
C MET A 146 -10.02 8.04 22.57
N ALA A 147 -9.25 9.13 22.66
CA ALA A 147 -9.60 10.44 22.12
C ALA A 147 -8.46 11.03 21.28
N LEU A 148 -8.81 11.96 20.38
CA LEU A 148 -7.80 12.71 19.64
C LEU A 148 -7.09 13.70 20.57
N VAL A 149 -5.77 13.64 20.61
CA VAL A 149 -4.93 14.61 21.34
C VAL A 149 -5.09 16.03 20.78
N TRP A 150 -5.29 16.13 19.46
CA TRP A 150 -5.50 17.38 18.76
C TRP A 150 -6.55 17.22 17.68
N GLU A 151 -7.64 17.97 17.81
CA GLU A 151 -8.74 18.01 16.84
C GLU A 151 -8.92 19.44 16.30
N PRO A 152 -8.21 19.80 15.22
CA PRO A 152 -8.42 21.07 14.54
C PRO A 152 -9.74 21.07 13.76
N ARG A 153 -10.25 22.27 13.42
CA ARG A 153 -11.54 22.44 12.73
C ARG A 153 -11.68 21.58 11.45
N TRP A 154 -10.61 21.42 10.67
CA TRP A 154 -10.65 20.59 9.47
C TRP A 154 -10.88 19.10 9.81
N ALA A 155 -10.33 18.62 10.93
CA ALA A 155 -10.53 17.25 11.39
C ALA A 155 -11.97 17.05 11.86
N SER A 156 -12.53 18.00 12.62
CA SER A 156 -13.94 17.97 13.04
C SER A 156 -14.90 17.91 11.85
N VAL A 157 -14.64 18.67 10.78
CA VAL A 157 -15.45 18.64 9.55
C VAL A 157 -15.41 17.27 8.88
N LEU A 158 -14.23 16.64 8.82
CA LEU A 158 -14.07 15.31 8.24
C LEU A 158 -14.74 14.23 9.09
N ILE A 159 -14.66 14.34 10.42
CA ILE A 159 -15.35 13.44 11.35
C ILE A 159 -16.85 13.53 11.13
N GLU A 160 -17.41 14.74 11.08
CA GLU A 160 -18.85 14.92 10.87
C GLU A 160 -19.29 14.39 9.50
N TRP A 161 -18.49 14.63 8.45
CA TRP A 161 -18.75 14.05 7.14
C TRP A 161 -18.83 12.52 7.18
N VAL A 162 -17.93 11.83 7.89
CA VAL A 162 -18.03 10.38 8.06
C VAL A 162 -19.29 10.00 8.81
N ARG A 163 -19.65 10.71 9.88
CA ARG A 163 -20.86 10.43 10.67
C ARG A 163 -22.12 10.51 9.81
N GLU A 164 -22.25 11.56 9.02
CA GLU A 164 -23.37 11.76 8.09
C GLU A 164 -23.43 10.66 7.02
N ASN A 165 -22.26 10.15 6.60
CA ASN A 165 -22.09 9.13 5.56
C ASN A 165 -21.89 7.70 6.11
N THR A 166 -22.25 7.45 7.38
CA THR A 166 -22.20 6.13 8.00
C THR A 166 -23.60 5.52 8.13
N ASP A 167 -23.73 4.27 7.70
CA ASP A 167 -24.91 3.42 7.91
C ASP A 167 -24.75 2.52 9.13
N PHE A 168 -25.89 2.31 9.81
CA PHE A 168 -26.04 1.43 10.96
C PHE A 168 -26.61 0.09 10.49
N LEU A 169 -25.78 -0.95 10.39
CA LEU A 169 -26.24 -2.24 9.85
C LEU A 169 -27.16 -3.01 10.82
N SER A 170 -27.22 -2.58 12.09
CA SER A 170 -28.21 -3.07 13.04
C SER A 170 -29.65 -2.64 12.71
N ASP A 171 -29.83 -1.50 12.02
CA ASP A 171 -31.13 -0.97 11.62
C ASP A 171 -31.65 -1.69 10.34
N LYS A 172 -32.27 -2.85 10.55
CA LYS A 172 -32.80 -3.71 9.46
C LYS A 172 -33.87 -3.04 8.59
N GLU A 173 -34.50 -1.97 9.06
CA GLU A 173 -35.58 -1.27 8.36
C GLU A 173 -35.08 -0.25 7.34
N ARG A 174 -33.79 0.16 7.41
CA ARG A 174 -33.28 1.26 6.58
C ARG A 174 -31.78 1.16 6.34
N ILE A 175 -31.38 0.36 5.35
CA ILE A 175 -30.02 0.40 4.80
C ILE A 175 -29.99 1.50 3.73
N ASP A 176 -29.56 2.71 4.09
CA ASP A 176 -29.50 3.87 3.18
C ASP A 176 -28.37 3.76 2.13
N ARG A 177 -27.56 2.69 2.18
CA ARG A 177 -26.42 2.38 1.29
C ARG A 177 -25.39 3.51 1.25
N LYS A 178 -25.04 4.03 2.42
CA LYS A 178 -24.02 5.06 2.56
C LYS A 178 -22.61 4.51 2.35
N LEU A 179 -21.65 5.43 2.26
CA LEU A 179 -20.26 5.12 1.94
C LEU A 179 -19.59 4.25 3.01
N PHE A 180 -19.92 4.49 4.27
CA PHE A 180 -19.39 3.77 5.40
C PHE A 180 -20.46 2.95 6.09
N SER A 181 -20.05 1.90 6.79
CA SER A 181 -20.94 1.12 7.63
C SER A 181 -20.29 0.81 8.97
N VAL A 182 -21.14 0.72 9.99
CA VAL A 182 -20.76 0.22 11.30
C VAL A 182 -21.73 -0.87 11.72
N TYR A 183 -21.18 -1.95 12.24
CA TYR A 183 -21.92 -3.04 12.85
C TYR A 183 -21.18 -3.51 14.09
N ILE A 184 -21.78 -3.29 15.26
CA ILE A 184 -21.22 -3.81 16.52
C ILE A 184 -21.93 -5.11 16.84
N LYS A 185 -21.25 -6.24 16.60
CA LYS A 185 -21.81 -7.56 16.92
C LYS A 185 -21.51 -7.92 18.38
N PRO A 186 -22.39 -8.69 19.04
CA PRO A 186 -22.06 -9.34 20.31
C PRO A 186 -20.84 -10.26 20.23
N SER A 187 -20.47 -10.72 19.03
CA SER A 187 -19.26 -11.51 18.77
C SER A 187 -17.97 -10.68 18.76
N ASP A 188 -18.07 -9.36 18.57
CA ASP A 188 -16.93 -8.45 18.50
C ASP A 188 -16.66 -7.95 19.92
N THR A 189 -16.07 -8.83 20.72
CA THR A 189 -15.92 -8.67 22.19
C THR A 189 -15.25 -7.37 22.59
N GLU A 190 -14.32 -6.86 21.80
CA GLU A 190 -13.50 -5.70 22.09
C GLU A 190 -14.30 -4.40 22.03
N LEU A 191 -15.08 -4.23 20.95
CA LEU A 191 -15.86 -3.01 20.74
C LEU A 191 -17.19 -3.06 21.51
N TYR A 192 -17.81 -4.24 21.59
CA TYR A 192 -19.07 -4.45 22.30
C TYR A 192 -18.94 -4.30 23.82
N GLN A 193 -17.75 -4.53 24.39
CA GLN A 193 -17.49 -4.23 25.80
C GLN A 193 -17.48 -2.73 26.11
N LEU A 194 -17.13 -1.90 25.13
CA LEU A 194 -17.01 -0.45 25.30
C LEU A 194 -18.29 0.30 24.95
N TYR A 195 -19.05 -0.19 23.96
CA TYR A 195 -20.24 0.47 23.45
C TYR A 195 -21.38 -0.52 23.24
N THR A 196 -22.56 -0.17 23.76
CA THR A 196 -23.75 -1.03 23.66
C THR A 196 -24.52 -0.82 22.35
N SER A 197 -24.29 0.32 21.68
CA SER A 197 -24.91 0.65 20.40
C SER A 197 -23.94 1.34 19.44
N GLU A 198 -24.16 1.16 18.15
CA GLU A 198 -23.40 1.81 17.08
C GLU A 198 -23.49 3.35 17.14
N ARG A 199 -24.66 3.87 17.54
CA ARG A 199 -24.91 5.30 17.68
C ARG A 199 -24.11 5.90 18.85
N GLU A 200 -24.06 5.19 19.97
CA GLU A 200 -23.26 5.57 21.13
C GLU A 200 -21.77 5.60 20.78
N PHE A 201 -21.28 4.55 20.10
CA PHE A 201 -19.91 4.50 19.59
C PHE A 201 -19.60 5.72 18.71
N LEU A 202 -20.41 5.98 17.68
CA LEU A 202 -20.14 7.03 16.70
C LEU A 202 -20.21 8.46 17.30
N ALA A 203 -21.03 8.65 18.33
CA ALA A 203 -21.14 9.90 19.08
C ALA A 203 -20.00 10.12 20.08
N SER A 204 -19.27 9.07 20.46
CA SER A 204 -18.16 9.15 21.42
C SER A 204 -16.92 9.82 20.83
N SER A 205 -15.97 10.21 21.71
CA SER A 205 -14.66 10.73 21.31
C SER A 205 -13.85 9.69 20.52
N PHE A 206 -14.00 8.41 20.86
CA PHE A 206 -13.37 7.30 20.13
C PHE A 206 -13.98 7.08 18.75
N GLY A 207 -15.30 7.25 18.63
CA GLY A 207 -15.99 7.30 17.34
C GLY A 207 -15.46 8.43 16.46
N GLY A 208 -15.18 9.60 17.05
CA GLY A 208 -14.52 10.71 16.36
C GLY A 208 -13.11 10.38 15.88
N ALA A 209 -12.27 9.80 16.75
CA ALA A 209 -10.93 9.35 16.37
C ALA A 209 -10.97 8.29 15.25
N THR A 210 -11.90 7.34 15.35
CA THR A 210 -12.11 6.29 14.34
C THR A 210 -12.57 6.86 13.01
N ALA A 211 -13.51 7.80 13.03
CA ALA A 211 -13.97 8.47 11.84
C ALA A 211 -12.81 9.16 11.11
N LEU A 212 -11.98 9.93 11.82
CA LEU A 212 -10.82 10.59 11.23
C LEU A 212 -9.81 9.59 10.67
N PHE A 213 -9.52 8.51 11.39
CA PHE A 213 -8.64 7.45 10.91
C PHE A 213 -9.18 6.80 9.62
N GLN A 214 -10.49 6.51 9.59
CA GLN A 214 -11.17 5.95 8.43
C GLN A 214 -11.08 6.88 7.22
N VAL A 215 -11.14 8.20 7.41
CA VAL A 215 -10.92 9.17 6.32
C VAL A 215 -9.56 8.96 5.68
N PHE A 216 -8.47 8.97 6.48
CA PHE A 216 -7.12 8.76 5.94
C PHE A 216 -7.00 7.43 5.19
N ARG A 217 -7.52 6.35 5.77
CA ARG A 217 -7.55 5.03 5.13
C ARG A 217 -8.29 5.05 3.80
N SER A 218 -9.51 5.59 3.77
CA SER A 218 -10.34 5.62 2.57
C SER A 218 -9.79 6.53 1.46
N PHE A 219 -9.22 7.68 1.81
CA PHE A 219 -8.57 8.56 0.82
C PHE A 219 -7.25 7.98 0.29
N CYS A 220 -6.47 7.31 1.14
CA CYS A 220 -5.22 6.67 0.73
C CYS A 220 -5.42 5.33 0.02
N PHE A 221 -6.56 4.66 0.19
CA PHE A 221 -6.87 3.38 -0.46
C PHE A 221 -6.54 3.31 -1.96
N PRO A 222 -7.02 4.22 -2.84
CA PRO A 222 -6.67 4.19 -4.26
C PRO A 222 -5.16 4.41 -4.51
N LEU A 223 -4.49 5.21 -3.68
CA LEU A 223 -3.05 5.45 -3.77
C LEU A 223 -2.24 4.20 -3.37
N ILE A 224 -2.71 3.47 -2.36
CA ILE A 224 -2.15 2.19 -1.92
C ILE A 224 -2.26 1.16 -3.05
N LEU A 225 -3.44 1.02 -3.66
CA LEU A 225 -3.64 0.13 -4.79
C LEU A 225 -2.73 0.49 -5.97
N PHE A 226 -2.61 1.79 -6.29
CA PHE A 226 -1.71 2.26 -7.35
C PHE A 226 -0.24 1.96 -7.04
N ALA A 227 0.20 2.18 -5.80
CA ALA A 227 1.57 1.92 -5.37
C ALA A 227 1.91 0.43 -5.45
N PHE A 228 1.05 -0.43 -4.90
CA PHE A 228 1.22 -1.88 -4.99
C PHE A 228 1.17 -2.36 -6.45
N ALA A 229 0.28 -1.81 -7.29
CA ALA A 229 0.24 -2.16 -8.70
C ALA A 229 1.56 -1.81 -9.39
N THR A 230 2.08 -0.61 -9.15
CA THR A 230 3.36 -0.15 -9.70
C THR A 230 4.54 -1.06 -9.32
N ILE A 231 4.51 -1.64 -8.11
CA ILE A 231 5.58 -2.50 -7.59
C ILE A 231 5.44 -3.96 -8.06
N ILE A 232 4.23 -4.52 -7.98
CA ILE A 232 3.98 -5.98 -8.08
C ILE A 232 3.62 -6.42 -9.50
N TRP A 233 3.11 -5.54 -10.35
CA TRP A 233 2.57 -5.93 -11.66
C TRP A 233 3.56 -6.68 -12.54
N ARG A 234 4.82 -6.22 -12.60
CA ARG A 234 5.90 -6.82 -13.38
C ARG A 234 6.44 -8.12 -12.76
N PRO A 235 6.79 -8.17 -11.46
CA PRO A 235 7.13 -9.43 -10.79
C PRO A 235 6.08 -10.53 -10.99
N LEU A 236 4.80 -10.13 -11.02
CA LEU A 236 3.70 -11.07 -11.18
C LEU A 236 3.57 -11.62 -12.61
N ASP A 237 3.82 -10.79 -13.63
CA ASP A 237 3.90 -11.27 -15.01
C ASP A 237 5.00 -12.33 -15.18
N TRP A 238 6.15 -12.11 -14.54
CA TRP A 238 7.27 -13.04 -14.53
C TRP A 238 7.00 -14.35 -13.79
N LEU A 239 6.27 -14.33 -12.66
CA LEU A 239 5.85 -15.53 -11.92
C LEU A 239 4.85 -16.43 -12.67
N GLY A 240 4.66 -16.19 -13.98
CA GLY A 240 3.75 -16.94 -14.84
C GLY A 240 2.37 -16.28 -14.96
N GLY A 241 2.16 -15.08 -14.42
CA GLY A 241 0.90 -14.35 -14.53
C GLY A 241 0.45 -14.12 -15.97
N LEU A 242 1.40 -13.99 -16.91
CA LEU A 242 1.14 -13.85 -18.34
C LEU A 242 0.38 -15.05 -18.94
N SER A 243 0.56 -16.25 -18.40
CA SER A 243 -0.09 -17.47 -18.89
C SER A 243 -1.57 -17.56 -18.54
N ILE A 244 -1.97 -16.82 -17.50
CA ILE A 244 -3.33 -16.75 -16.95
C ILE A 244 -4.01 -15.43 -17.36
N ASP A 245 -3.27 -14.54 -18.02
CA ASP A 245 -3.77 -13.24 -18.42
C ASP A 245 -4.83 -13.40 -19.52
N PRO A 246 -6.04 -12.85 -19.35
CA PRO A 246 -7.08 -12.94 -20.37
C PRO A 246 -6.67 -12.36 -21.73
N ARG A 247 -5.66 -11.49 -21.77
CA ARG A 247 -5.12 -10.91 -23.02
C ARG A 247 -4.41 -11.95 -23.90
N ASN A 248 -3.92 -13.05 -23.31
CA ASN A 248 -3.08 -14.05 -23.98
C ASN A 248 -3.81 -15.40 -24.15
N ILE A 249 -5.15 -15.38 -24.22
CA ILE A 249 -5.94 -16.60 -24.38
C ILE A 249 -5.78 -17.15 -25.80
N HIS A 250 -5.16 -18.32 -25.92
CA HIS A 250 -4.96 -19.03 -27.19
C HIS A 250 -5.70 -20.38 -27.27
N SER A 251 -6.29 -20.85 -26.16
CA SER A 251 -6.97 -22.14 -26.11
C SER A 251 -8.18 -22.12 -25.17
N VAL A 252 -9.09 -23.09 -25.36
CA VAL A 252 -10.27 -23.26 -24.49
C VAL A 252 -9.86 -23.54 -23.04
N GLY A 253 -8.77 -24.30 -22.82
CA GLY A 253 -8.23 -24.55 -21.49
C GLY A 253 -7.74 -23.28 -20.79
N SER A 254 -7.00 -22.43 -21.51
CA SER A 254 -6.56 -21.11 -21.01
C SER A 254 -7.75 -20.18 -20.72
N PHE A 255 -8.80 -20.23 -21.55
CA PHE A 255 -10.03 -19.48 -21.32
C PHE A 255 -10.73 -19.90 -20.02
N ILE A 256 -10.92 -21.21 -19.80
CA ILE A 256 -11.56 -21.73 -18.58
C ILE A 256 -10.73 -21.37 -17.35
N PHE A 257 -9.42 -21.58 -17.40
CA PHE A 257 -8.53 -21.30 -16.27
C PHE A 257 -8.50 -19.81 -15.93
N SER A 258 -8.39 -18.93 -16.92
CA SER A 258 -8.45 -17.48 -16.73
C SER A 258 -9.80 -17.02 -16.16
N SER A 259 -10.90 -17.66 -16.58
CA SER A 259 -12.25 -17.38 -16.05
C SER A 259 -12.38 -17.76 -14.58
N VAL A 260 -11.90 -18.94 -14.20
CA VAL A 260 -11.90 -19.40 -12.80
C VAL A 260 -11.00 -18.50 -11.94
N ALA A 261 -9.80 -18.17 -12.42
CA ALA A 261 -8.89 -17.25 -11.73
C ALA A 261 -9.54 -15.87 -11.53
N THR A 262 -10.24 -15.35 -12.53
CA THR A 262 -10.95 -14.06 -12.43
C THR A 262 -12.03 -14.10 -11.37
N LEU A 263 -12.83 -15.18 -11.30
CA LEU A 263 -13.87 -15.32 -10.29
C LEU A 263 -13.29 -15.32 -8.87
N VAL A 264 -12.21 -16.08 -8.65
CA VAL A 264 -11.52 -16.13 -7.35
C VAL A 264 -10.97 -14.74 -6.99
N MET A 265 -10.30 -14.06 -7.92
CA MET A 265 -9.75 -12.72 -7.65
C MET A 265 -10.85 -11.67 -7.42
N THR A 266 -11.97 -11.77 -8.15
CA THR A 266 -13.12 -10.87 -7.96
C THR A 266 -13.76 -11.06 -6.59
N PHE A 267 -13.75 -12.26 -6.03
CA PHE A 267 -14.18 -12.50 -4.65
C PHE A 267 -13.32 -11.72 -3.63
N PHE A 268 -12.00 -11.65 -3.82
CA PHE A 268 -11.13 -10.81 -2.99
C PHE A 268 -11.37 -9.31 -3.18
N LEU A 269 -11.80 -8.89 -4.36
CA LEU A 269 -12.27 -7.51 -4.58
C LEU A 269 -13.52 -7.22 -3.74
N LEU A 270 -14.46 -8.15 -3.60
CA LEU A 270 -15.62 -7.95 -2.73
C LEU A 270 -15.24 -7.87 -1.25
N PHE A 271 -14.18 -8.59 -0.85
CA PHE A 271 -13.62 -8.48 0.51
C PHE A 271 -13.06 -7.07 0.79
N SER A 272 -12.75 -6.26 -0.23
CA SER A 272 -12.34 -4.86 -0.06
C SER A 272 -13.42 -3.99 0.57
N LEU A 273 -14.70 -4.37 0.47
CA LEU A 273 -15.80 -3.63 1.11
C LEU A 273 -15.64 -3.62 2.64
N TYR A 274 -14.97 -4.64 3.20
CA TYR A 274 -14.62 -4.69 4.61
C TYR A 274 -13.65 -3.59 5.04
N TYR A 275 -12.84 -3.07 4.12
CA TYR A 275 -11.91 -1.96 4.38
C TYR A 275 -12.63 -0.64 4.70
N PHE A 276 -13.90 -0.51 4.27
CA PHE A 276 -14.74 0.66 4.53
C PHE A 276 -15.65 0.50 5.76
N ALA A 277 -15.53 -0.62 6.49
CA ALA A 277 -16.26 -0.83 7.74
C ALA A 277 -15.55 -0.12 8.90
N LEU A 278 -16.26 0.78 9.60
CA LEU A 278 -15.70 1.56 10.70
C LEU A 278 -15.21 0.68 11.86
N GLN A 279 -15.88 -0.44 12.13
CA GLN A 279 -15.50 -1.32 13.24
C GLN A 279 -14.06 -1.86 13.10
N GLU A 280 -13.57 -2.06 11.88
CA GLU A 280 -12.20 -2.53 11.66
C GLU A 280 -11.18 -1.46 11.96
N SER A 281 -11.48 -0.22 11.58
CA SER A 281 -10.67 0.93 11.96
C SER A 281 -10.70 1.17 13.47
N ALA A 282 -11.85 0.96 14.12
CA ALA A 282 -11.98 1.06 15.57
C ALA A 282 -11.09 0.03 16.28
N ILE A 283 -11.17 -1.26 15.86
CA ILE A 283 -10.35 -2.33 16.44
C ILE A 283 -8.86 -2.02 16.30
N MET A 284 -8.41 -1.54 15.13
CA MET A 284 -7.00 -1.16 14.93
C MET A 284 -6.55 -0.01 15.85
N LEU A 285 -7.46 0.91 16.21
CA LEU A 285 -7.16 2.04 17.09
C LEU A 285 -7.13 1.69 18.58
N LEU A 286 -7.63 0.51 18.98
CA LEU A 286 -7.55 0.06 20.37
C LEU A 286 -6.11 -0.13 20.85
N GLY A 287 -5.17 -0.33 19.92
CA GLY A 287 -3.75 -0.36 20.24
C GLY A 287 -2.89 -0.93 19.11
N ILE A 288 -1.58 -0.74 19.24
CA ILE A 288 -0.60 -1.16 18.24
C ILE A 288 -0.57 -2.69 18.02
N GLU A 289 -0.90 -3.48 19.05
CA GLU A 289 -1.01 -4.94 18.92
C GLU A 289 -2.19 -5.34 18.02
N PHE A 290 -3.36 -4.71 18.17
CA PHE A 290 -4.50 -4.96 17.29
C PHE A 290 -4.22 -4.54 15.84
N TRP A 291 -3.53 -3.42 15.65
CA TRP A 291 -3.07 -3.01 14.33
C TRP A 291 -2.13 -4.05 13.71
N LYS A 292 -1.17 -4.57 14.48
CA LYS A 292 -0.23 -5.61 14.03
C LYS A 292 -0.93 -6.90 13.64
N ASP A 293 -1.90 -7.36 14.44
CA ASP A 293 -2.68 -8.58 14.13
C ASP A 293 -3.44 -8.43 12.82
N LYS A 294 -3.97 -7.23 12.57
CA LYS A 294 -4.73 -6.90 11.36
C LYS A 294 -3.84 -6.46 10.18
N PHE A 295 -2.55 -6.18 10.40
CA PHE A 295 -1.62 -5.74 9.36
C PHE A 295 -1.51 -6.76 8.21
N SER A 296 -1.63 -8.05 8.53
CA SER A 296 -1.65 -9.13 7.54
C SER A 296 -2.80 -9.01 6.53
N LEU A 297 -3.90 -8.34 6.88
CA LEU A 297 -5.02 -8.12 5.96
C LEU A 297 -4.64 -7.20 4.79
N ASN A 298 -3.54 -6.44 4.88
CA ASN A 298 -3.02 -5.68 3.75
C ASN A 298 -2.59 -6.56 2.56
N PHE A 299 -2.35 -7.88 2.77
CA PHE A 299 -2.13 -8.83 1.68
C PHE A 299 -3.34 -8.93 0.72
N VAL A 300 -4.55 -8.59 1.18
CA VAL A 300 -5.74 -8.55 0.32
C VAL A 300 -5.54 -7.56 -0.84
N PHE A 301 -4.81 -6.45 -0.66
CA PHE A 301 -4.55 -5.49 -1.72
C PHE A 301 -3.83 -6.10 -2.93
N VAL A 302 -2.95 -7.08 -2.71
CA VAL A 302 -2.29 -7.83 -3.79
C VAL A 302 -3.32 -8.56 -4.65
N PHE A 303 -4.27 -9.23 -4.01
CA PHE A 303 -5.36 -9.91 -4.71
C PHE A 303 -6.33 -8.95 -5.40
N MET A 304 -6.57 -7.77 -4.84
CA MET A 304 -7.39 -6.73 -5.49
C MET A 304 -6.75 -6.25 -6.80
N ILE A 305 -5.43 -6.02 -6.80
CA ILE A 305 -4.70 -5.60 -8.00
C ILE A 305 -4.73 -6.68 -9.06
N LEU A 306 -4.61 -7.94 -8.65
CA LEU A 306 -4.81 -9.07 -9.54
C LEU A 306 -6.21 -9.07 -10.15
N ALA A 307 -7.24 -8.86 -9.34
CA ALA A 307 -8.62 -8.78 -9.83
C ALA A 307 -8.78 -7.66 -10.88
N ILE A 308 -8.26 -6.47 -10.58
CA ILE A 308 -8.29 -5.31 -11.48
C ILE A 308 -7.57 -5.65 -12.80
N LYS A 309 -6.37 -6.23 -12.73
CA LYS A 309 -5.59 -6.66 -13.89
C LYS A 309 -6.37 -7.60 -14.79
N PHE A 310 -7.00 -8.62 -14.22
CA PHE A 310 -7.79 -9.61 -14.96
C PHE A 310 -9.05 -8.99 -15.58
N ILE A 311 -9.77 -8.14 -14.84
CA ILE A 311 -10.95 -7.44 -15.36
C ILE A 311 -10.56 -6.55 -16.55
N CYS A 312 -9.47 -5.78 -16.44
CA CYS A 312 -8.93 -5.01 -17.56
C CYS A 312 -8.50 -5.90 -18.73
N GLY A 313 -7.89 -7.06 -18.44
CA GLY A 313 -7.52 -8.05 -19.45
C GLY A 313 -8.72 -8.56 -20.24
N TRP A 314 -9.82 -8.90 -19.55
CA TRP A 314 -11.06 -9.30 -20.21
C TRP A 314 -11.65 -8.21 -21.08
N PHE A 315 -11.65 -6.96 -20.61
CA PHE A 315 -12.12 -5.84 -21.42
C PHE A 315 -11.34 -5.73 -22.74
N LEU A 316 -10.02 -5.88 -22.70
CA LEU A 316 -9.16 -5.85 -23.89
C LEU A 316 -9.38 -7.08 -24.79
N PHE A 317 -9.53 -8.27 -24.21
CA PHE A 317 -9.84 -9.49 -24.95
C PHE A 317 -11.15 -9.35 -25.76
N TRP A 318 -12.23 -8.94 -25.11
CA TRP A 318 -13.52 -8.73 -25.77
C TRP A 318 -13.46 -7.62 -26.81
N ARG A 319 -12.77 -6.51 -26.52
CA ARG A 319 -12.57 -5.44 -27.49
C ARG A 319 -11.88 -5.94 -28.76
N ASN A 320 -10.81 -6.73 -28.61
CA ASN A 320 -10.05 -7.23 -29.76
C ASN A 320 -10.89 -8.23 -30.60
N ILE A 321 -11.70 -9.07 -29.96
CA ILE A 321 -12.59 -10.00 -30.67
C ILE A 321 -13.73 -9.28 -31.40
N LEU A 322 -14.31 -8.24 -30.79
CA LEU A 322 -15.50 -7.56 -31.31
C LEU A 322 -15.16 -6.49 -32.36
N PHE A 323 -14.02 -5.80 -32.23
CA PHE A 323 -13.69 -4.63 -33.06
C PHE A 323 -12.50 -4.81 -34.01
N TYR A 324 -11.70 -5.88 -33.87
CA TYR A 324 -10.51 -6.13 -34.71
C TYR A 324 -10.59 -7.46 -35.48
N ARG A 325 -11.80 -7.89 -35.83
CA ARG A 325 -12.00 -8.99 -36.79
C ARG A 325 -11.83 -8.53 -38.22
#